data_AF-B7KLT6-F1
#
_entry.id   AF-B7KLT6-F1
#
_cell.length_a   1.000
_cell.length_b   1.000
_cell.length_c   1.000
_cell.angle_alpha   90.00
_cell.angle_beta   90.00
_cell.angle_gamma   90.00
#
_symmetry.space_group_name_H-M   'P 1'
#
loop_
_entity.id
_entity.type
_entity.pdbx_description
1 polymer ?
#
loop_
_entity_poly.entity_id
_entity_poly.type
_entity_poly.pdbx_seq_one_letter_code
_entity_poly.pdbx_strand_id
1 'polypeptide(L)'
;MTQAESDKRQKKCALGFDCAGMMQIPGIDPADCDNYVTCRVAKGLHPDEEIELRMRQEREQRHQEWLLRAAIDRQQMEENMIVIRTTRRRIAKQMLMERGCPQTVESLGVLETYNEVMDLLVQLSQHLNSYNDEYVAPPCVEAHSYKVKRPGGMYTYNKLTAKENIFEPEERDDKVKVIHLSHNDDPRNLIARDGIERRNKLLQTKTKLTEIARLIRECLD
;
A
#
# COMPACT_ATOMS: atom_id res chain seq x y z
N MET A 1 86.90 -27.76 11.36
CA MET A 1 85.94 -26.64 11.35
C MET A 1 84.56 -27.24 11.20
N THR A 2 83.77 -27.20 12.25
CA THR A 2 82.41 -27.75 12.28
C THR A 2 81.44 -26.78 11.59
N GLN A 3 80.36 -27.29 10.98
CA GLN A 3 79.32 -26.52 10.26
C GLN A 3 78.79 -25.31 11.06
N ALA A 4 78.82 -25.38 12.39
CA ALA A 4 78.46 -24.31 13.31
C ALA A 4 79.34 -23.03 13.24
N GLU A 5 80.55 -23.11 12.68
CA GLU A 5 81.42 -21.93 12.49
C GLU A 5 81.12 -21.17 11.18
N SER A 6 80.45 -21.80 10.21
CA SER A 6 80.13 -21.17 8.92
C SER A 6 78.92 -20.23 8.99
N ASP A 7 78.04 -20.39 9.98
CA ASP A 7 76.85 -19.56 10.17
C ASP A 7 77.16 -18.18 10.80
N LYS A 8 78.34 -18.00 11.41
CA LYS A 8 78.70 -16.74 12.09
C LYS A 8 79.11 -15.59 11.16
N ARG A 9 79.13 -15.76 9.82
CA ARG A 9 79.54 -14.72 8.86
C ARG A 9 78.61 -14.51 7.66
N GLN A 10 77.32 -14.83 7.78
CA GLN A 10 76.36 -14.43 6.74
C GLN A 10 75.92 -12.97 6.95
N LYS A 11 76.24 -12.10 5.98
CA LYS A 11 75.74 -10.71 5.95
C LYS A 11 74.21 -10.74 5.92
N LYS A 12 73.57 -10.06 6.87
CA LYS A 12 72.10 -9.91 6.91
C LYS A 12 71.63 -9.20 5.63
N CYS A 13 70.52 -9.64 5.06
CA CYS A 13 69.92 -9.01 3.88
C CYS A 13 69.66 -7.52 4.14
N ALA A 14 69.92 -6.66 3.15
CA ALA A 14 69.73 -5.21 3.27
C ALA A 14 68.26 -4.81 3.55
N LEU A 15 67.31 -5.67 3.17
CA LEU A 15 65.88 -5.47 3.43
C LEU A 15 65.46 -5.92 4.85
N GLY A 16 66.35 -6.51 5.64
CA GLY A 16 66.10 -6.84 7.05
C GLY A 16 65.30 -8.13 7.31
N PHE A 17 64.86 -8.83 6.28
CA PHE A 17 64.16 -10.13 6.36
C PHE A 17 64.90 -11.23 5.61
N ASP A 18 64.63 -12.50 5.96
CA ASP A 18 65.20 -13.66 5.26
C ASP A 18 64.32 -14.08 4.07
N CYS A 19 64.93 -14.74 3.07
CA CYS A 19 64.21 -15.20 1.86
C CYS A 19 63.17 -16.29 2.13
N ALA A 20 63.37 -17.12 3.16
CA ALA A 20 62.47 -18.19 3.56
C ALA A 20 61.15 -17.64 4.14
N GLY A 21 61.21 -16.59 4.95
CA GLY A 21 60.03 -15.88 5.46
C GLY A 21 59.17 -15.22 4.37
N MET A 22 59.76 -14.87 3.22
CA MET A 22 59.01 -14.37 2.06
C MET A 22 58.34 -15.52 1.28
N MET A 23 59.05 -16.63 1.11
CA MET A 23 58.53 -17.85 0.48
C MET A 23 57.47 -18.58 1.32
N GLN A 24 57.28 -18.21 2.59
CA GLN A 24 56.15 -18.62 3.43
C GLN A 24 54.79 -18.12 2.90
N ILE A 25 54.77 -17.24 1.90
CA ILE A 25 53.58 -16.83 1.17
C ILE A 25 53.45 -17.71 -0.08
N PRO A 26 52.33 -18.43 -0.27
CA PRO A 26 52.09 -19.27 -1.43
C PRO A 26 52.32 -18.54 -2.76
N GLY A 27 53.17 -19.10 -3.63
CA GLY A 27 53.36 -18.62 -5.00
C GLY A 27 54.37 -17.49 -5.19
N ILE A 28 55.14 -17.13 -4.16
CA ILE A 28 56.24 -16.16 -4.26
C ILE A 28 57.59 -16.88 -4.35
N ASP A 29 58.35 -16.63 -5.41
CA ASP A 29 59.71 -17.14 -5.62
C ASP A 29 60.76 -16.14 -5.08
N PRO A 30 61.93 -16.58 -4.61
CA PRO A 30 63.07 -15.70 -4.32
C PRO A 30 63.42 -14.71 -5.44
N ALA A 31 63.16 -15.09 -6.70
CA ALA A 31 63.32 -14.23 -7.87
C ALA A 31 62.35 -13.03 -7.88
N ASP A 32 61.23 -13.11 -7.16
CA ASP A 32 60.25 -12.03 -7.00
C ASP A 32 60.68 -11.01 -5.93
N CYS A 33 61.85 -11.19 -5.28
CA CYS A 33 62.40 -10.22 -4.34
C CYS A 33 63.05 -9.04 -5.08
N ASP A 34 62.63 -7.83 -4.76
CA ASP A 34 63.18 -6.59 -5.33
C ASP A 34 64.71 -6.44 -5.15
N ASN A 35 65.29 -7.08 -4.14
CA ASN A 35 66.73 -7.05 -3.87
C ASN A 35 67.49 -8.27 -4.44
N TYR A 36 66.82 -9.17 -5.18
CA TYR A 36 67.41 -10.40 -5.71
C TYR A 36 68.57 -10.13 -6.68
N VAL A 37 68.44 -9.12 -7.55
CA VAL A 37 69.47 -8.72 -8.54
C VAL A 37 70.78 -8.30 -7.86
N THR A 38 70.68 -7.71 -6.67
CA THR A 38 71.78 -7.15 -5.88
C THR A 38 72.37 -8.15 -4.90
N CYS A 39 71.55 -8.95 -4.22
CA CYS A 39 72.04 -9.95 -3.26
C CYS A 39 72.50 -11.25 -3.92
N ARG A 40 71.86 -11.65 -5.04
CA ARG A 40 72.09 -12.88 -5.84
C ARG A 40 72.20 -14.17 -5.03
N VAL A 41 71.69 -14.17 -3.81
CA VAL A 41 71.73 -15.29 -2.89
C VAL A 41 70.29 -15.56 -2.48
N ALA A 42 69.66 -16.56 -3.10
CA ALA A 42 68.43 -17.15 -2.60
C ALA A 42 68.79 -18.19 -1.52
N LYS A 43 68.24 -18.03 -0.34
CA LYS A 43 68.13 -19.15 0.60
C LYS A 43 66.76 -19.78 0.41
N GLY A 44 66.76 -21.05 0.01
CA GLY A 44 65.57 -21.90 -0.03
C GLY A 44 64.90 -21.98 1.34
N LEU A 45 63.61 -22.34 1.36
CA LEU A 45 62.96 -22.81 2.57
C LEU A 45 63.72 -24.05 3.09
N HIS A 46 63.83 -24.19 4.40
CA HIS A 46 64.27 -25.45 4.98
C HIS A 46 63.21 -26.52 4.67
N PRO A 47 63.58 -27.81 4.53
CA PRO A 47 62.61 -28.89 4.32
C PRO A 47 61.42 -28.86 5.29
N ASP A 48 61.67 -28.50 6.55
CA ASP A 48 60.61 -28.37 7.58
C ASP A 48 59.65 -27.20 7.30
N GLU A 49 60.14 -26.09 6.75
CA GLU A 49 59.36 -24.91 6.40
C GLU A 49 58.56 -25.12 5.10
N GLU A 50 59.09 -25.87 4.13
CA GLU A 50 58.35 -26.31 2.94
C GLU A 50 57.17 -27.23 3.30
N ILE A 51 57.40 -28.14 4.27
CA ILE A 51 56.35 -29.00 4.82
C ILE A 51 55.29 -28.14 5.53
N GLU A 52 55.69 -27.15 6.32
CA GLU A 52 54.76 -26.26 7.02
C GLU A 52 53.91 -25.42 6.04
N LEU A 53 54.52 -24.88 4.98
CA LEU A 53 53.84 -24.13 3.93
C LEU A 53 52.79 -25.01 3.25
N ARG A 54 53.16 -26.24 2.86
CA ARG A 54 52.23 -27.20 2.24
C ARG A 54 51.08 -27.53 3.17
N MET A 55 51.36 -27.76 4.46
CA MET A 55 50.35 -28.01 5.48
C MET A 55 49.44 -26.79 5.73
N ARG A 56 49.92 -25.56 5.56
CA ARG A 56 49.08 -24.35 5.61
C ARG A 56 48.18 -24.26 4.38
N GLN A 57 48.71 -24.47 3.18
CA GLN A 57 47.95 -24.47 1.93
C GLN A 57 46.86 -25.56 1.94
N GLU A 58 47.18 -26.77 2.39
CA GLU A 58 46.19 -27.85 2.54
C GLU A 58 45.12 -27.53 3.59
N ARG A 59 45.46 -26.79 4.65
CA ARG A 59 44.47 -26.33 5.64
C ARG A 59 43.55 -25.26 5.05
N GLU A 60 44.11 -24.35 4.27
CA GLU A 60 43.36 -23.26 3.63
C GLU A 60 42.44 -23.79 2.53
N GLN A 61 42.91 -24.73 1.70
CA GLN A 61 42.08 -25.44 0.73
C GLN A 61 40.94 -26.20 1.40
N ARG A 62 41.24 -26.98 2.46
CA ARG A 62 40.20 -27.68 3.25
C ARG A 62 39.19 -26.70 3.86
N HIS A 63 39.64 -25.54 4.31
CA HIS A 63 38.77 -24.51 4.85
C HIS A 63 37.86 -23.89 3.78
N GLN A 64 38.39 -23.61 2.59
CA GLN A 64 37.60 -23.11 1.46
C GLN A 64 36.57 -24.14 0.98
N GLU A 65 36.95 -25.41 0.86
CA GLU A 65 36.03 -26.50 0.53
C GLU A 65 34.92 -26.65 1.59
N TRP A 66 35.27 -26.52 2.87
CA TRP A 66 34.30 -26.54 3.96
C TRP A 66 33.34 -25.36 3.87
N LEU A 67 33.83 -24.14 3.60
CA LEU A 67 32.99 -22.95 3.42
C LEU A 67 32.02 -23.10 2.24
N LEU A 68 32.50 -23.64 1.12
CA LEU A 68 31.66 -23.88 -0.06
C LEU A 68 30.56 -24.90 0.23
N ARG A 69 30.90 -26.03 0.89
CA ARG A 69 29.91 -27.02 1.32
C ARG A 69 28.90 -26.43 2.28
N ALA A 70 29.35 -25.68 3.28
CA ALA A 70 28.46 -25.03 4.25
C ALA A 70 27.56 -23.96 3.61
N ALA A 71 27.97 -23.34 2.50
CA ALA A 71 27.12 -22.44 1.73
C ALA A 71 26.05 -23.22 0.95
N ILE A 72 26.42 -24.31 0.28
CA ILE A 72 25.49 -25.19 -0.45
C ILE A 72 24.45 -25.80 0.50
N ASP A 73 24.89 -26.32 1.65
CA ASP A 73 24.00 -26.92 2.66
C ASP A 73 22.99 -25.89 3.19
N ARG A 74 23.42 -24.65 3.41
CA ARG A 74 22.53 -23.55 3.82
C ARG A 74 21.49 -23.24 2.76
N GLN A 75 21.89 -23.13 1.50
CA GLN A 75 20.96 -22.88 0.40
C GLN A 75 19.93 -24.02 0.27
N GLN A 76 20.38 -25.28 0.30
CA GLN A 76 19.48 -26.44 0.26
C GLN A 76 18.51 -26.46 1.45
N MET A 77 18.98 -26.08 2.64
CA MET A 77 18.12 -25.98 3.82
C MET A 77 17.03 -24.91 3.65
N GLU A 78 17.37 -23.76 3.08
CA GLU A 78 16.41 -22.68 2.79
C GLU A 78 15.36 -23.11 1.75
N GLU A 79 15.79 -23.75 0.65
CA GLU A 79 14.89 -24.27 -0.38
C GLU A 79 13.94 -25.33 0.20
N ASN A 80 14.48 -26.28 0.98
CA ASN A 80 13.68 -27.30 1.67
C ASN A 80 12.67 -26.66 2.65
N MET A 81 13.07 -25.61 3.37
CA MET A 81 12.16 -24.86 4.26
C MET A 81 11.02 -24.18 3.49
N ILE A 82 11.27 -23.63 2.30
CA ILE A 82 10.22 -23.07 1.44
C ILE A 82 9.24 -24.15 0.99
N VAL A 83 9.74 -25.32 0.56
CA VAL A 83 8.90 -26.47 0.16
C VAL A 83 8.06 -26.96 1.34
N ILE A 84 8.64 -27.08 2.53
CA ILE A 84 7.91 -27.50 3.74
C ILE A 84 6.82 -26.47 4.09
N ARG A 85 7.13 -25.16 4.07
CA ARG A 85 6.16 -24.09 4.37
C ARG A 85 4.99 -24.08 3.38
N THR A 86 5.28 -24.16 2.08
CA THR A 86 4.25 -24.19 1.03
C THR A 86 3.38 -25.45 1.15
N THR A 87 4.01 -26.61 1.37
CA THR A 87 3.32 -27.88 1.58
C THR A 87 2.43 -27.85 2.82
N ARG A 88 2.93 -27.35 3.96
CA ARG A 88 2.15 -27.19 5.20
C ARG A 88 0.97 -26.23 5.00
N ARG A 89 1.16 -25.10 4.32
CA ARG A 89 0.06 -24.16 4.00
C ARG A 89 -1.01 -24.84 3.14
N ARG A 90 -0.61 -25.62 2.14
CA ARG A 90 -1.54 -26.38 1.29
C ARG A 90 -2.32 -27.42 2.09
N ILE A 91 -1.62 -28.22 2.91
CA ILE A 91 -2.24 -29.23 3.78
C ILE A 91 -3.20 -28.57 4.78
N ALA A 92 -2.82 -27.46 5.40
CA ALA A 92 -3.67 -26.71 6.32
C ALA A 92 -4.93 -26.19 5.62
N LYS A 93 -4.79 -25.60 4.42
CA LYS A 93 -5.95 -25.18 3.61
C LYS A 93 -6.87 -26.36 3.31
N GLN A 94 -6.32 -27.49 2.83
CA GLN A 94 -7.11 -28.68 2.51
C GLN A 94 -7.84 -29.22 3.75
N MET A 95 -7.14 -29.33 4.90
CA MET A 95 -7.75 -29.76 6.16
C MET A 95 -8.90 -28.84 6.58
N LEU A 96 -8.75 -27.52 6.45
CA LEU A 96 -9.81 -26.55 6.77
C LEU A 96 -10.97 -26.63 5.78
N MET A 97 -10.73 -26.86 4.50
CA MET A 97 -11.79 -27.09 3.52
C MET A 97 -12.56 -28.39 3.80
N GLU A 98 -11.89 -29.45 4.25
CA GLU A 98 -12.53 -30.74 4.51
C GLU A 98 -13.24 -30.80 5.87
N ARG A 99 -12.68 -30.15 6.91
CA ARG A 99 -13.14 -30.32 8.31
C ARG A 99 -13.53 -29.03 9.02
N GLY A 100 -13.19 -27.87 8.44
CA GLY A 100 -13.35 -26.56 9.07
C GLY A 100 -14.70 -25.90 8.83
N CYS A 101 -15.68 -26.61 8.27
CA CYS A 101 -16.97 -26.04 7.87
C CYS A 101 -16.80 -24.78 6.99
N PRO A 102 -16.11 -24.91 5.82
CA PRO A 102 -15.83 -23.75 4.99
C PRO A 102 -17.13 -23.08 4.55
N GLN A 103 -17.16 -21.76 4.66
CA GLN A 103 -18.25 -20.95 4.17
C GLN A 103 -17.99 -20.55 2.71
N THR A 104 -19.06 -20.43 1.93
CA THR A 104 -19.03 -19.88 0.59
C THR A 104 -19.70 -18.51 0.59
N VAL A 105 -19.61 -17.79 -0.54
CA VAL A 105 -20.29 -16.49 -0.71
C VAL A 105 -21.81 -16.67 -0.56
N GLU A 106 -22.32 -17.80 -1.07
CA GLU A 106 -23.72 -18.21 -0.96
C GLU A 106 -24.10 -18.54 0.48
N SER A 107 -23.29 -19.32 1.21
CA SER A 107 -23.62 -19.71 2.59
C SER A 107 -23.60 -18.53 3.57
N LEU A 108 -22.88 -17.46 3.23
CA LEU A 108 -22.87 -16.20 3.97
C LEU A 108 -24.01 -15.25 3.57
N GLY A 109 -24.85 -15.61 2.58
CA GLY A 109 -25.98 -14.79 2.13
C GLY A 109 -25.60 -13.53 1.34
N VAL A 110 -24.34 -13.40 0.91
CA VAL A 110 -23.85 -12.16 0.28
C VAL A 110 -24.58 -11.88 -1.04
N LEU A 111 -24.84 -12.92 -1.85
CA LEU A 111 -25.56 -12.77 -3.11
C LEU A 111 -27.03 -12.38 -2.92
N GLU A 112 -27.67 -12.85 -1.85
CA GLU A 112 -29.06 -12.50 -1.54
C GLU A 112 -29.17 -11.02 -1.20
N THR A 113 -28.31 -10.53 -0.29
CA THR A 113 -28.26 -9.11 0.06
C THR A 113 -27.87 -8.23 -1.13
N TYR A 114 -26.96 -8.70 -1.99
CA TYR A 114 -26.61 -7.99 -3.22
C TYR A 114 -27.82 -7.79 -4.14
N ASN A 115 -28.59 -8.85 -4.38
CA ASN A 115 -29.78 -8.79 -5.24
C ASN A 115 -30.87 -7.89 -4.62
N GLU A 116 -31.08 -7.97 -3.30
CA GLU A 116 -32.01 -7.08 -2.59
C GLU A 116 -31.64 -5.60 -2.78
N VAL A 117 -30.35 -5.26 -2.64
CA VAL A 117 -29.87 -3.90 -2.88
C VAL A 117 -30.11 -3.47 -4.33
N MET A 118 -29.87 -4.34 -5.30
CA MET A 118 -30.12 -4.04 -6.72
C MET A 118 -31.59 -3.76 -6.99
N ASP A 119 -32.50 -4.56 -6.45
CA ASP A 119 -33.95 -4.35 -6.60
C ASP A 119 -34.39 -3.03 -5.96
N LEU A 120 -33.86 -2.69 -4.78
CA LEU A 120 -34.12 -1.41 -4.13
C LEU A 120 -33.61 -0.21 -4.95
N LEU A 121 -32.47 -0.35 -5.65
CA LEU A 121 -31.96 0.69 -6.54
C LEU A 121 -32.85 0.88 -7.78
N VAL A 122 -33.42 -0.20 -8.32
CA VAL A 122 -34.40 -0.10 -9.42
C VAL A 122 -35.67 0.64 -8.95
N GLN A 123 -36.21 0.26 -7.80
CA GLN A 123 -37.39 0.93 -7.22
C GLN A 123 -37.10 2.41 -6.91
N LEU A 124 -35.90 2.71 -6.40
CA LEU A 124 -35.48 4.08 -6.16
C LEU A 124 -35.41 4.88 -7.46
N SER A 125 -34.87 4.30 -8.54
CA SER A 125 -34.85 4.95 -9.86
C SER A 125 -36.26 5.28 -10.36
N GLN A 126 -37.20 4.35 -10.23
CA GLN A 126 -38.61 4.58 -10.59
C GLN A 126 -39.22 5.71 -9.75
N HIS A 127 -38.96 5.72 -8.43
CA HIS A 127 -39.42 6.79 -7.54
C HIS A 127 -38.79 8.14 -7.87
N LEU A 128 -37.51 8.19 -8.27
CA LEU A 128 -36.88 9.45 -8.68
C LEU A 128 -37.49 9.99 -9.98
N ASN A 129 -37.84 9.10 -10.93
CA ASN A 129 -38.48 9.49 -12.18
C ASN A 129 -39.91 10.02 -11.99
N SER A 130 -40.60 9.69 -10.89
CA SER A 130 -41.94 10.24 -10.65
C SER A 130 -41.94 11.74 -10.39
N TYR A 131 -40.77 12.35 -10.13
CA TYR A 131 -40.64 13.79 -9.90
C TYR A 131 -40.50 14.63 -11.19
N ASN A 132 -40.43 14.02 -12.38
CA ASN A 132 -40.09 14.74 -13.63
C ASN A 132 -41.08 15.86 -13.99
N ASP A 133 -42.36 15.72 -13.63
CA ASP A 133 -43.40 16.71 -13.89
C ASP A 133 -43.79 17.51 -12.63
N GLU A 134 -43.06 17.33 -11.53
CA GLU A 134 -43.36 17.98 -10.26
C GLU A 134 -42.41 19.17 -10.00
N TYR A 135 -42.93 20.23 -9.38
CA TYR A 135 -42.08 21.32 -8.92
C TYR A 135 -41.18 20.84 -7.77
N VAL A 136 -39.86 20.94 -7.97
CA VAL A 136 -38.83 20.75 -6.95
C VAL A 136 -38.18 22.10 -6.67
N ALA A 137 -38.23 22.54 -5.42
CA ALA A 137 -37.69 23.84 -5.06
C ALA A 137 -36.16 23.89 -5.27
N PRO A 138 -35.59 25.03 -5.68
CA PRO A 138 -34.14 25.21 -5.71
C PRO A 138 -33.50 25.07 -4.32
N PRO A 139 -32.18 24.80 -4.25
CA PRO A 139 -31.44 24.82 -2.99
C PRO A 139 -31.60 26.15 -2.25
N CYS A 140 -31.61 26.10 -0.91
CA CYS A 140 -31.65 27.29 -0.04
C CYS A 140 -32.90 28.18 -0.18
N VAL A 141 -33.98 27.65 -0.78
CA VAL A 141 -35.29 28.31 -0.83
C VAL A 141 -36.15 27.93 0.37
N GLU A 142 -36.84 28.90 0.96
CA GLU A 142 -37.71 28.72 2.12
C GLU A 142 -39.07 29.39 1.91
N ALA A 143 -40.11 28.85 2.55
CA ALA A 143 -41.46 29.40 2.53
C ALA A 143 -41.83 29.96 3.90
N HIS A 144 -42.06 31.27 3.98
CA HIS A 144 -42.38 31.98 5.22
C HIS A 144 -43.80 32.53 5.22
N SER A 145 -44.40 32.58 6.41
CA SER A 145 -45.71 33.20 6.64
C SER A 145 -45.54 34.54 7.36
N TYR A 146 -46.19 35.57 6.85
CA TYR A 146 -46.15 36.94 7.37
C TYR A 146 -47.54 37.36 7.82
N LYS A 147 -47.60 37.99 8.98
CA LYS A 147 -48.83 38.60 9.51
C LYS A 147 -48.73 40.11 9.36
N VAL A 148 -49.75 40.72 8.77
CA VAL A 148 -49.81 42.16 8.57
C VAL A 148 -51.11 42.71 9.15
N LYS A 149 -50.97 43.73 10.00
CA LYS A 149 -52.10 44.47 10.55
C LYS A 149 -52.57 45.54 9.55
N ARG A 150 -53.87 45.58 9.30
CA ARG A 150 -54.58 46.58 8.49
C ARG A 150 -55.77 47.11 9.30
N PRO A 151 -56.36 48.26 8.94
CA PRO A 151 -57.49 48.85 9.68
C PRO A 151 -58.67 47.89 9.91
N GLY A 152 -58.91 46.95 9.00
CA GLY A 152 -59.98 45.95 9.10
C GLY A 152 -59.61 44.61 9.73
N GLY A 153 -58.35 44.38 10.15
CA GLY A 153 -57.95 43.10 10.75
C GLY A 153 -56.48 42.70 10.54
N MET A 154 -56.17 41.45 10.90
CA MET A 154 -54.86 40.84 10.68
C MET A 154 -54.93 39.89 9.50
N TYR A 155 -54.05 40.09 8.52
CA TYR A 155 -54.00 39.31 7.30
C TYR A 155 -52.71 38.50 7.25
N THR A 156 -52.82 37.23 6.87
CA THR A 156 -51.67 36.35 6.64
C THR A 156 -51.41 36.22 5.15
N TYR A 157 -50.14 36.32 4.76
CA TYR A 157 -49.70 35.92 3.42
C TYR A 157 -48.36 35.21 3.51
N ASN A 158 -48.06 34.42 2.48
CA ASN A 158 -46.88 33.59 2.38
C ASN A 158 -45.95 34.12 1.29
N LYS A 159 -44.65 33.92 1.46
CA LYS A 159 -43.64 34.23 0.47
C LYS A 159 -42.67 33.07 0.34
N LEU A 160 -42.26 32.80 -0.89
CA LEU A 160 -41.11 31.98 -1.20
C LEU A 160 -39.89 32.88 -1.27
N THR A 161 -38.83 32.56 -0.55
CA THR A 161 -37.64 33.39 -0.44
C THR A 161 -36.39 32.58 -0.73
N ALA A 162 -35.46 33.18 -1.46
CA ALA A 162 -34.13 32.65 -1.74
C ALA A 162 -33.05 33.57 -1.13
N LYS A 163 -31.87 33.00 -0.88
CA LYS A 163 -30.69 33.77 -0.43
C LYS A 163 -30.20 34.75 -1.50
N GLU A 164 -30.27 34.33 -2.77
CA GLU A 164 -29.78 35.04 -3.95
C GLU A 164 -30.92 35.34 -4.93
N ASN A 165 -30.67 36.25 -5.88
CA ASN A 165 -31.65 36.63 -6.91
C ASN A 165 -31.74 35.50 -7.95
N ILE A 166 -32.60 34.51 -7.73
CA ILE A 166 -32.70 33.31 -8.58
C ILE A 166 -34.03 33.19 -9.33
N PHE A 167 -35.09 33.88 -8.87
CA PHE A 167 -36.40 33.79 -9.49
C PHE A 167 -36.52 34.75 -10.67
N GLU A 168 -37.00 34.26 -11.79
CA GLU A 168 -37.19 35.04 -13.03
C GLU A 168 -38.64 35.54 -13.09
N PRO A 169 -38.89 36.84 -12.87
CA PRO A 169 -40.23 37.40 -13.01
C PRO A 169 -40.62 37.56 -14.48
N GLU A 170 -41.92 37.46 -14.79
CA GLU A 170 -42.41 37.57 -16.18
C GLU A 170 -42.22 38.96 -16.81
N GLU A 171 -42.37 40.01 -16.01
CA GLU A 171 -42.42 41.41 -16.49
C GLU A 171 -41.09 42.17 -16.34
N ARG A 172 -40.03 41.55 -15.82
CA ARG A 172 -38.75 42.23 -15.57
C ARG A 172 -37.57 41.36 -15.96
N ASP A 173 -36.52 42.00 -16.47
CA ASP A 173 -35.28 41.31 -16.83
C ASP A 173 -34.44 40.93 -15.60
N ASP A 174 -34.63 41.63 -14.47
CA ASP A 174 -33.87 41.40 -13.24
C ASP A 174 -34.48 40.28 -12.40
N LYS A 175 -33.65 39.28 -12.05
CA LYS A 175 -34.02 38.22 -11.11
C LYS A 175 -34.33 38.77 -9.73
N VAL A 176 -35.29 38.15 -9.05
CA VAL A 176 -35.73 38.52 -7.70
C VAL A 176 -35.45 37.43 -6.67
N LYS A 177 -35.42 37.83 -5.40
CA LYS A 177 -35.26 36.93 -4.23
C LYS A 177 -36.57 36.36 -3.70
N VAL A 178 -37.71 36.91 -4.11
CA VAL A 178 -38.99 36.69 -3.42
C VAL A 178 -40.12 36.51 -4.42
N ILE A 179 -40.91 35.44 -4.22
CA ILE A 179 -42.20 35.22 -4.90
C ILE A 179 -43.31 35.28 -3.85
N HIS A 180 -44.40 35.99 -4.16
CA HIS A 180 -45.59 36.01 -3.30
C HIS A 180 -46.44 34.76 -3.52
N LEU A 181 -46.74 34.05 -2.43
CA LEU A 181 -47.49 32.79 -2.45
C LEU A 181 -48.93 32.92 -1.93
N SER A 182 -49.41 34.15 -1.68
CA SER A 182 -50.79 34.41 -1.21
C SER A 182 -51.08 33.74 0.16
N HIS A 183 -52.27 33.23 0.41
CA HIS A 183 -52.68 32.62 1.68
C HIS A 183 -52.31 31.12 1.76
N ASN A 184 -52.70 30.44 2.85
CA ASN A 184 -52.25 29.08 3.13
C ASN A 184 -52.80 28.05 2.13
N ASP A 185 -54.07 28.18 1.78
CA ASP A 185 -54.77 27.24 0.88
C ASP A 185 -54.61 27.60 -0.60
N ASP A 186 -53.79 28.61 -0.94
CA ASP A 186 -53.53 28.97 -2.33
C ASP A 186 -52.65 27.87 -2.98
N PRO A 187 -53.00 27.38 -4.19
CA PRO A 187 -52.23 26.35 -4.88
C PRO A 187 -50.74 26.68 -5.00
N ARG A 188 -50.37 27.96 -5.15
CA ARG A 188 -48.97 28.40 -5.21
C ARG A 188 -48.22 28.08 -3.92
N ASN A 189 -48.84 28.32 -2.77
CA ASN A 189 -48.23 28.03 -1.47
C ASN A 189 -48.11 26.53 -1.22
N LEU A 190 -49.14 25.76 -1.56
CA LEU A 190 -49.14 24.30 -1.41
C LEU A 190 -48.04 23.67 -2.26
N ILE A 191 -48.02 23.95 -3.57
CA ILE A 191 -47.01 23.43 -4.50
C ILE A 191 -45.60 23.85 -4.08
N ALA A 192 -45.40 25.10 -3.66
CA ALA A 192 -44.09 25.58 -3.23
C ALA A 192 -43.57 24.82 -1.99
N ARG A 193 -44.45 24.53 -1.01
CA ARG A 193 -44.10 23.78 0.19
C ARG A 193 -43.80 22.33 -0.11
N ASP A 194 -44.65 21.69 -0.91
CA ASP A 194 -44.40 20.31 -1.35
C ASP A 194 -43.09 20.20 -2.13
N GLY A 195 -42.80 21.18 -2.99
CA GLY A 195 -41.53 21.24 -3.72
C GLY A 195 -40.30 21.41 -2.81
N ILE A 196 -40.41 22.14 -1.70
CA ILE A 196 -39.37 22.22 -0.67
C ILE A 196 -39.17 20.86 0.01
N GLU A 197 -40.26 20.17 0.36
CA GLU A 197 -40.17 18.84 0.96
C GLU A 197 -39.55 17.81 0.03
N ARG A 198 -39.98 17.79 -1.24
CA ARG A 198 -39.38 16.95 -2.30
C ARG A 198 -37.88 17.21 -2.43
N ARG A 199 -37.48 18.47 -2.54
CA ARG A 199 -36.06 18.86 -2.57
C ARG A 199 -35.30 18.30 -1.38
N ASN A 200 -35.83 18.48 -0.16
CA ASN A 200 -35.16 18.00 1.05
C ASN A 200 -35.00 16.48 1.06
N LYS A 201 -36.03 15.73 0.63
CA LYS A 201 -35.97 14.27 0.44
C LYS A 201 -34.91 13.89 -0.59
N LEU A 202 -34.89 14.54 -1.75
CA LEU A 202 -33.90 14.28 -2.81
C LEU A 202 -32.46 14.55 -2.35
N LEU A 203 -32.24 15.65 -1.61
CA LEU A 203 -30.93 15.96 -1.04
C LEU A 203 -30.49 14.90 -0.01
N GLN A 204 -31.41 14.45 0.85
CA GLN A 204 -31.13 13.37 1.79
C GLN A 204 -30.80 12.05 1.07
N THR A 205 -31.57 11.72 0.03
CA THR A 205 -31.33 10.54 -0.83
C THR A 205 -29.95 10.61 -1.48
N LYS A 206 -29.57 11.77 -2.04
CA LYS A 206 -28.24 12.00 -2.61
C LYS A 206 -27.13 11.73 -1.60
N THR A 207 -27.26 12.24 -0.37
CA THR A 207 -26.27 12.00 0.69
C THR A 207 -26.15 10.51 1.01
N LYS A 208 -27.28 9.80 1.17
CA LYS A 208 -27.28 8.35 1.43
C LYS A 208 -26.67 7.54 0.29
N LEU A 209 -27.00 7.86 -0.96
CA LEU A 209 -26.42 7.19 -2.13
C LEU A 209 -24.91 7.43 -2.25
N THR A 210 -24.45 8.64 -1.90
CA THR A 210 -23.02 8.94 -1.88
C THR A 210 -22.29 8.07 -0.85
N GLU A 211 -22.90 7.87 0.32
CA GLU A 211 -22.35 7.01 1.36
C GLU A 211 -22.36 5.53 0.97
N ILE A 212 -23.44 5.03 0.37
CA ILE A 212 -23.51 3.67 -0.18
C ILE A 212 -22.40 3.45 -1.22
N ALA A 213 -22.23 4.41 -2.15
CA ALA A 213 -21.17 4.33 -3.15
C ALA A 213 -19.77 4.33 -2.53
N ARG A 214 -19.56 5.03 -1.41
CA ARG A 214 -18.30 5.01 -0.64
C ARG A 214 -18.07 3.62 -0.03
N LEU A 215 -19.05 3.09 0.69
CA LEU A 215 -18.96 1.77 1.35
C LEU A 215 -18.72 0.64 0.35
N ILE A 216 -19.38 0.67 -0.82
CA ILE A 216 -19.16 -0.33 -1.87
C ILE A 216 -17.72 -0.28 -2.38
N ARG A 217 -17.13 0.91 -2.54
CA ARG A 217 -15.71 1.05 -2.95
C ARG A 217 -14.76 0.45 -1.93
N GLU A 218 -15.02 0.64 -0.63
CA GLU A 218 -14.21 0.05 0.43
C GLU A 218 -14.21 -1.48 0.42
N CYS A 219 -15.25 -2.11 -0.15
CA CYS A 219 -15.30 -3.56 -0.31
C CYS A 219 -14.55 -4.08 -1.55
N LEU A 220 -14.14 -3.19 -2.46
CA LEU A 220 -13.44 -3.55 -3.71
C LEU A 220 -11.90 -3.44 -3.60
N ASP A 221 -11.41 -2.69 -2.60
CA ASP A 221 -9.99 -2.52 -2.27
C ASP A 221 -9.46 -3.63 -1.34
#